data_AF-A0A975KE66-F1
#
_entry.id   AF-A0A975KE66-F1
#
_cell.length_a   1.000
_cell.length_b   1.000
_cell.length_c   1.000
_cell.angle_alpha   90.00
_cell.angle_beta   90.00
_cell.angle_gamma   90.00
#
_symmetry.space_group_name_H-M   'P 1'
#
loop_
_entity.id
_entity.type
_entity.pdbx_description
1 polymer ?
#
loop_
_entity_poly.entity_id
_entity_poly.type
_entity_poly.pdbx_seq_one_letter_code
_entity_poly.pdbx_strand_id
1 'polypeptide(L)'
;MESSGRKRIDPRQIDEKAILEKVAALGAQGIYSSSSSKAMPARKEEPPLPEAGGTSAEQDIGEYINSHLNDFSSPGRNPLHIDKEAYRLLADLVWIVRRKDFTIAGVASRIIMDHFRENAGLIEKIKEFYKRQLY
;
A
#
# COMPACT_ATOMS: atom_id res chain seq x y z
N MET A 1 34.43 32.50 -1.85
CA MET A 1 33.95 31.16 -2.27
C MET A 1 34.21 30.21 -1.11
N GLU A 2 33.21 29.89 -0.32
CA GLU A 2 33.32 28.95 0.80
C GLU A 2 32.77 27.60 0.36
N SER A 3 33.64 26.60 0.23
CA SER A 3 33.23 25.22 -0.06
C SER A 3 32.80 24.55 1.24
N SER A 4 31.50 24.31 1.39
CA SER A 4 30.96 23.49 2.48
C SER A 4 31.37 22.02 2.26
N GLY A 5 32.53 21.65 2.80
CA GLY A 5 33.05 20.30 2.77
C GLY A 5 32.13 19.33 3.50
N ARG A 6 31.48 18.43 2.76
CA ARG A 6 30.76 17.29 3.35
C ARG A 6 31.79 16.39 4.04
N LYS A 7 31.71 16.27 5.36
CA LYS A 7 32.55 15.35 6.15
C LYS A 7 32.25 13.92 5.71
N ARG A 8 33.21 13.27 5.05
CA ARG A 8 33.17 11.83 4.79
C ARG A 8 33.26 11.11 6.14
N ILE A 9 32.25 10.33 6.48
CA ILE A 9 32.21 9.55 7.71
C ILE A 9 32.96 8.25 7.43
N ASP A 10 33.99 7.97 8.22
CA ASP A 10 34.78 6.75 8.10
C ASP A 10 34.00 5.58 8.75
N PRO A 11 33.67 4.50 8.03
CA PRO A 11 32.86 3.40 8.56
C PRO A 11 33.47 2.72 9.79
N ARG A 12 34.79 2.85 9.98
CA ARG A 12 35.52 2.32 11.15
C ARG A 12 35.32 3.13 12.43
N GLN A 13 34.73 4.32 12.35
CA GLN A 13 34.44 5.19 13.49
C GLN A 13 33.02 5.03 14.03
N ILE A 14 32.22 4.14 13.44
CA ILE A 14 30.84 3.88 13.88
C ILE A 14 30.88 2.93 15.07
N ASP A 15 30.52 3.43 16.25
CA ASP A 15 30.37 2.61 17.45
C ASP A 15 28.96 2.00 17.51
N GLU A 16 28.89 0.73 17.10
CA GLU A 16 27.66 -0.06 17.09
C GLU A 16 27.03 -0.21 18.48
N LYS A 17 27.86 -0.24 19.54
CA LYS A 17 27.35 -0.40 20.91
C LYS A 17 26.63 0.86 21.40
N ALA A 18 27.14 2.04 21.03
CA ALA A 18 26.50 3.32 21.34
C ALA A 18 25.15 3.49 20.64
N ILE A 19 24.97 2.90 19.46
CA ILE A 19 23.69 2.90 18.73
C ILE A 19 22.67 2.01 19.44
N LEU A 20 23.07 0.78 19.80
CA LEU A 20 22.18 -0.17 20.48
C LEU A 20 21.74 0.33 21.85
N GLU A 21 22.63 0.98 22.60
CA GLU A 21 22.31 1.61 23.90
C GLU A 21 21.26 2.74 23.75
N LYS A 22 21.39 3.58 22.72
CA LYS A 22 20.39 4.61 22.41
C LYS A 22 19.03 4.03 22.03
N VAL A 23 19.00 2.93 21.29
CA VAL A 23 17.75 2.25 20.91
C VAL A 23 17.09 1.59 22.12
N ALA A 24 17.88 0.97 23.01
CA ALA A 24 17.38 0.40 24.25
C ALA A 24 16.82 1.47 25.20
N ALA A 25 17.41 2.67 25.22
CA ALA A 25 16.92 3.80 26.01
C ALA A 25 15.64 4.45 25.45
N LEU A 26 15.28 4.18 24.19
CA LEU A 26 14.10 4.71 23.50
C LEU A 26 12.85 3.81 23.64
N GLY A 27 12.76 3.08 24.77
CA GLY A 27 11.71 2.14 25.16
C GLY A 27 10.38 2.20 24.40
N ALA A 28 9.91 1.04 23.96
CA ALA A 28 8.71 0.83 23.14
C ALA A 28 7.47 1.62 23.60
N GLN A 29 7.31 2.84 23.09
CA GLN A 29 6.07 3.60 23.16
C GLN A 29 5.25 3.28 21.91
N GLY A 30 4.40 2.27 22.04
CA GLY A 30 3.36 1.96 21.07
C GLY A 30 2.19 2.93 21.19
N ILE A 31 1.54 3.20 20.06
CA ILE A 31 0.13 3.61 19.92
C ILE A 31 -0.20 3.12 18.48
N TYR A 32 -1.29 2.42 18.11
CA TYR A 32 -2.70 2.68 18.39
C TYR A 32 -3.53 1.39 18.36
N SER A 33 -4.27 1.19 19.44
CA SER A 33 -5.44 0.33 19.53
C SER A 33 -6.68 1.20 19.26
N SER A 34 -7.55 0.82 18.33
CA SER A 34 -8.92 1.34 18.28
C SER A 34 -9.87 0.27 17.76
N SER A 35 -10.52 -0.40 18.71
CA SER A 35 -11.77 -1.12 18.52
C SER A 35 -12.91 -0.12 18.38
N SER A 36 -13.78 -0.28 17.38
CA SER A 36 -15.11 0.31 17.40
C SER A 36 -16.08 -0.51 16.56
N SER A 37 -16.92 -1.27 17.26
CA SER A 37 -18.03 -2.03 16.71
C SER A 37 -19.28 -1.15 16.61
N LYS A 38 -19.99 -1.16 15.47
CA LYS A 38 -21.40 -0.73 15.42
C LYS A 38 -22.19 -1.50 14.35
N ALA A 39 -23.38 -1.94 14.77
CA ALA A 39 -24.24 -2.96 14.16
C ALA A 39 -25.13 -2.46 13.00
N MET A 40 -25.68 -3.43 12.24
CA MET A 40 -26.55 -3.31 11.04
C MET A 40 -27.91 -2.59 11.29
N PRO A 41 -28.73 -2.43 10.21
CA PRO A 41 -29.88 -3.32 10.13
C PRO A 41 -30.13 -3.96 8.74
N ALA A 42 -30.89 -5.04 8.79
CA ALA A 42 -31.16 -6.03 7.76
C ALA A 42 -32.25 -5.65 6.75
N ARG A 43 -32.21 -6.26 5.55
CA ARG A 43 -33.37 -6.44 4.65
C ARG A 43 -33.42 -7.90 4.19
N LYS A 44 -34.57 -8.55 4.41
CA LYS A 44 -34.87 -9.97 4.15
C LYS A 44 -35.39 -10.22 2.71
N GLU A 45 -34.98 -11.38 2.17
CA GLU A 45 -35.66 -12.42 1.33
C GLU A 45 -36.46 -11.99 0.06
N GLU A 46 -36.41 -12.66 -1.11
CA GLU A 46 -36.52 -14.10 -1.43
C GLU A 46 -35.85 -14.46 -2.81
N PRO A 47 -35.65 -15.77 -3.14
CA PRO A 47 -34.87 -16.29 -4.29
C PRO A 47 -35.72 -16.62 -5.54
N PRO A 48 -35.09 -16.87 -6.71
CA PRO A 48 -35.08 -18.27 -7.19
C PRO A 48 -33.84 -18.74 -7.98
N LEU A 49 -33.54 -20.02 -7.74
CA LEU A 49 -32.96 -21.08 -8.58
C LEU A 49 -31.49 -21.09 -9.06
N PRO A 50 -30.90 -22.32 -9.17
CA PRO A 50 -29.48 -22.53 -9.30
C PRO A 50 -29.09 -22.71 -10.78
N GLU A 51 -28.39 -21.72 -11.32
CA GLU A 51 -27.65 -21.86 -12.58
C GLU A 51 -26.16 -21.94 -12.22
N ALA A 52 -25.43 -22.81 -12.93
CA ALA A 52 -24.05 -23.19 -12.67
C ALA A 52 -23.11 -21.96 -12.63
N GLY A 53 -22.90 -21.41 -11.43
CA GLY A 53 -22.33 -20.08 -11.21
C GLY A 53 -20.80 -20.04 -11.10
N GLY A 54 -20.10 -20.56 -12.09
CA GLY A 54 -18.64 -20.43 -12.21
C GLY A 54 -18.24 -19.55 -13.38
N THR A 55 -18.71 -18.29 -13.47
CA THR A 55 -18.38 -17.46 -14.65
C THR A 55 -18.20 -15.96 -14.42
N SER A 56 -18.84 -15.33 -13.43
CA SER A 56 -18.68 -13.87 -13.23
C SER A 56 -17.55 -13.51 -12.25
N ALA A 57 -17.49 -14.16 -11.07
CA ALA A 57 -16.52 -13.77 -10.05
C ALA A 57 -15.07 -14.09 -10.43
N GLU A 58 -14.82 -15.22 -11.10
CA GLU A 58 -13.47 -15.59 -11.58
C GLU A 58 -13.02 -14.71 -12.74
N GLN A 59 -13.96 -14.28 -13.58
CA GLN A 59 -13.69 -13.33 -14.66
C GLN A 59 -13.33 -11.95 -14.09
N ASP A 60 -14.11 -11.42 -13.14
CA ASP A 60 -13.80 -10.15 -12.44
C ASP A 60 -12.42 -10.20 -11.75
N ILE A 61 -12.08 -11.34 -11.13
CA ILE A 61 -10.79 -11.57 -10.47
C ILE A 61 -9.66 -11.56 -11.51
N GLY A 62 -9.81 -12.32 -12.61
CA GLY A 62 -8.81 -12.40 -13.67
C GLY A 62 -8.56 -11.04 -14.34
N GLU A 63 -9.62 -10.28 -14.58
CA GLU A 63 -9.53 -8.94 -15.16
C GLU A 63 -8.79 -7.97 -14.25
N TYR A 64 -9.10 -7.96 -12.95
CA TYR A 64 -8.41 -7.11 -11.98
C TYR A 64 -6.92 -7.47 -11.85
N ILE A 65 -6.60 -8.77 -11.79
CA ILE A 65 -5.20 -9.22 -11.71
C ILE A 65 -4.43 -8.79 -12.96
N ASN A 66 -5.01 -8.97 -14.15
CA ASN A 66 -4.36 -8.62 -15.40
C ASN A 66 -4.14 -7.11 -15.55
N SER A 67 -5.15 -6.30 -15.23
CA SER A 67 -5.10 -4.84 -15.38
C SER A 67 -4.26 -4.12 -14.33
N HIS A 68 -4.24 -4.61 -13.08
CA HIS A 68 -3.64 -3.87 -11.96
C HIS A 68 -2.42 -4.53 -11.34
N LEU A 69 -2.27 -5.86 -11.47
CA LEU A 69 -1.20 -6.60 -10.79
C LEU A 69 -0.19 -7.23 -11.75
N ASN A 70 -0.54 -7.45 -13.02
CA ASN A 70 0.35 -8.04 -14.02
C ASN A 70 0.77 -7.07 -15.13
N ASP A 71 0.14 -5.90 -15.24
CA ASP A 71 0.53 -4.87 -16.22
C ASP A 71 1.78 -4.10 -15.76
N PHE A 72 2.90 -4.82 -15.64
CA PHE A 72 4.20 -4.20 -15.54
C PHE A 72 4.73 -3.98 -16.96
N SER A 73 4.48 -2.79 -17.50
CA SER A 73 4.95 -2.32 -18.82
C SER A 73 6.48 -2.42 -19.05
N SER A 74 7.27 -2.92 -18.10
CA SER A 74 8.70 -3.19 -18.28
C SER A 74 9.09 -4.59 -17.78
N PRO A 75 9.67 -5.45 -18.63
CA PRO A 75 10.23 -6.72 -18.19
C PRO A 75 11.50 -6.45 -17.38
N GLY A 76 11.43 -6.57 -16.06
CA GLY A 76 12.61 -6.53 -15.19
C GLY A 76 12.68 -5.38 -14.18
N ARG A 77 11.64 -4.56 -14.01
CA ARG A 77 11.57 -3.67 -12.84
C ARG A 77 10.93 -4.40 -11.67
N ASN A 78 11.60 -4.33 -10.51
CA ASN A 78 11.03 -4.71 -9.24
C ASN A 78 9.70 -3.97 -9.05
N PRO A 79 8.56 -4.66 -8.89
CA PRO A 79 7.25 -4.02 -8.77
C PRO A 79 7.08 -3.20 -7.47
N LEU A 80 8.08 -3.23 -6.58
CA LEU A 80 8.09 -2.53 -5.30
C LEU A 80 8.38 -1.02 -5.39
N HIS A 81 8.80 -0.49 -6.54
CA HIS A 81 9.26 0.89 -6.64
C HIS A 81 8.29 1.77 -7.44
N ILE A 82 7.91 2.92 -6.86
CA ILE A 82 7.34 4.03 -7.62
C ILE A 82 8.40 4.44 -8.64
N ASP A 83 8.11 4.25 -9.93
CA ASP A 83 9.08 4.52 -10.97
C ASP A 83 9.28 6.03 -11.19
N LYS A 84 10.24 6.37 -12.07
CA LYS A 84 10.61 7.77 -12.33
C LYS A 84 9.40 8.60 -12.79
N GLU A 85 8.51 8.02 -13.57
CA GLU A 85 7.39 8.75 -14.18
C GLU A 85 6.28 8.95 -13.16
N ALA A 86 5.90 7.89 -12.44
CA ALA A 86 4.95 8.00 -11.34
C ALA A 86 5.45 8.97 -10.26
N TYR A 87 6.75 8.94 -9.93
CA TYR A 87 7.35 9.89 -9.00
C TYR A 87 7.27 11.33 -9.51
N ARG A 88 7.54 11.56 -10.79
CA ARG A 88 7.43 12.90 -11.41
C ARG A 88 6.01 13.44 -11.30
N LEU A 89 5.01 12.64 -11.66
CA LEU A 89 3.59 13.02 -11.57
C LEU A 89 3.17 13.34 -10.14
N LEU A 90 3.57 12.50 -9.17
CA LEU A 90 3.30 12.75 -7.75
C LEU A 90 4.00 14.02 -7.24
N ALA A 91 5.24 14.25 -7.65
CA ALA A 91 6.01 15.44 -7.30
C ALA A 91 5.38 16.71 -7.86
N ASP A 92 4.96 16.70 -9.13
CA ASP A 92 4.27 17.81 -9.78
C ASP A 92 2.96 18.14 -9.05
N LEU A 93 2.20 17.13 -8.65
CA LEU A 93 0.96 17.31 -7.89
C LEU A 93 1.22 17.95 -6.53
N VAL A 94 2.20 17.46 -5.77
CA VAL A 94 2.60 18.04 -4.49
C VAL A 94 3.07 19.48 -4.67
N TRP A 95 3.87 19.74 -5.70
CA TRP A 95 4.41 21.06 -6.01
C TRP A 95 3.31 22.07 -6.35
N ILE A 96 2.33 21.69 -7.17
CA ILE A 96 1.19 22.55 -7.54
C ILE A 96 0.35 22.92 -6.32
N VAL A 97 0.11 21.95 -5.43
CA VAL A 97 -0.76 22.14 -4.26
C VAL A 97 -0.10 23.03 -3.19
N ARG A 98 1.24 23.18 -3.19
CA ARG A 98 2.03 24.10 -2.32
C ARG A 98 1.70 24.04 -0.82
N ARG A 99 1.16 22.92 -0.35
CA ARG A 99 0.84 22.70 1.06
C ARG A 99 2.04 22.12 1.80
N LYS A 100 2.41 22.73 2.94
CA LYS A 100 3.59 22.36 3.73
C LYS A 100 3.51 20.97 4.37
N ASP A 101 2.30 20.45 4.53
CA ASP A 101 1.96 19.15 5.11
C ASP A 101 1.72 18.06 4.05
N PHE A 102 1.92 18.37 2.77
CA PHE A 102 1.66 17.47 1.65
C PHE A 102 2.98 16.83 1.17
N THR A 103 3.20 15.57 1.53
CA THR A 103 4.38 14.80 1.09
C THR A 103 4.02 13.89 -0.10
N ILE A 104 4.99 13.62 -0.97
CA ILE A 104 4.83 12.67 -2.09
C ILE A 104 4.37 11.30 -1.56
N ALA A 105 4.99 10.82 -0.48
CA ALA A 105 4.61 9.57 0.17
C ALA A 105 3.17 9.61 0.69
N GLY A 106 2.75 10.70 1.34
CA GLY A 106 1.39 10.84 1.85
C GLY A 106 0.34 10.84 0.74
N VAL A 107 0.63 11.47 -0.40
CA VAL A 107 -0.24 11.44 -1.58
C VAL A 107 -0.33 10.04 -2.17
N ALA A 108 0.80 9.36 -2.37
CA ALA A 108 0.83 7.98 -2.85
C ALA A 108 0.02 7.05 -1.93
N SER A 109 0.22 7.15 -0.62
CA SER A 109 -0.53 6.34 0.35
C SER A 109 -2.04 6.58 0.27
N ARG A 110 -2.51 7.82 0.08
CA ARG A 110 -3.94 8.10 -0.08
C ARG A 110 -4.51 7.47 -1.33
N ILE A 111 -3.84 7.65 -2.49
CA ILE A 111 -4.27 7.07 -3.77
C ILE A 111 -4.38 5.54 -3.64
N ILE A 112 -3.37 4.89 -3.03
CA ILE A 112 -3.38 3.45 -2.79
C ILE A 112 -4.58 3.05 -1.92
N MET A 113 -4.80 3.74 -0.80
CA MET A 113 -5.90 3.43 0.12
C MET A 113 -7.29 3.66 -0.50
N ASP A 114 -7.43 4.68 -1.34
CA ASP A 114 -8.66 4.97 -2.06
C ASP A 114 -8.95 3.87 -3.09
N HIS A 115 -7.94 3.42 -3.84
CA HIS A 115 -8.05 2.26 -4.73
C HIS A 115 -8.49 0.98 -3.99
N PHE A 116 -7.87 0.68 -2.84
CA PHE A 116 -8.27 -0.47 -2.02
C PHE A 116 -9.69 -0.35 -1.48
N ARG A 117 -10.15 0.87 -1.17
CA ARG A 117 -11.51 1.12 -0.67
C ARG A 117 -12.54 0.93 -1.77
N GLU A 118 -12.29 1.48 -2.96
CA GLU A 118 -13.18 1.35 -4.13
C GLU A 118 -13.30 -0.10 -4.57
N ASN A 119 -12.21 -0.86 -4.51
CA ASN A 119 -12.16 -2.26 -4.94
C ASN A 119 -12.36 -3.27 -3.80
N ALA A 120 -12.80 -2.83 -2.61
CA ALA A 120 -12.79 -3.65 -1.39
C ALA A 120 -13.53 -4.98 -1.54
N GLY A 121 -14.70 -4.98 -2.18
CA GLY A 121 -15.48 -6.19 -2.43
C GLY A 121 -14.77 -7.18 -3.36
N LEU A 122 -14.11 -6.68 -4.40
CA LEU A 122 -13.37 -7.52 -5.34
C LEU A 122 -12.09 -8.08 -4.70
N ILE A 123 -11.38 -7.26 -3.93
CA ILE A 123 -10.20 -7.69 -3.17
C ILE A 123 -10.56 -8.81 -2.19
N GLU A 124 -11.72 -8.72 -1.53
CA GLU A 124 -12.17 -9.79 -0.63
C GLU A 124 -12.49 -11.08 -1.40
N LYS A 125 -13.14 -10.99 -2.57
CA LYS A 125 -13.34 -12.14 -3.46
C LYS A 125 -12.01 -12.78 -3.87
N ILE A 126 -11.00 -11.97 -4.20
CA ILE A 126 -9.65 -12.44 -4.55
C ILE A 126 -9.03 -13.20 -3.36
N LYS A 127 -9.08 -12.64 -2.14
CA LYS A 127 -8.57 -13.32 -0.94
C LYS A 127 -9.26 -14.67 -0.73
N GLU A 128 -10.58 -14.71 -0.83
CA GLU A 128 -11.35 -15.94 -0.64
C GLU A 128 -11.07 -16.97 -1.74
N PHE A 129 -10.91 -16.54 -3.00
CA PHE A 129 -10.50 -17.39 -4.10
C PHE A 129 -9.16 -18.08 -3.80
N TYR A 130 -8.14 -17.34 -3.41
CA TYR A 130 -6.82 -17.93 -3.10
C TYR A 130 -6.81 -18.77 -1.83
N LYS A 131 -7.58 -18.41 -0.79
CA LYS A 131 -7.74 -19.26 0.41
C LYS A 131 -8.29 -20.64 0.05
N ARG A 132 -9.27 -20.71 -0.86
CA ARG A 132 -9.87 -21.96 -1.32
C ARG A 132 -8.95 -22.82 -2.17
N GLN A 133 -7.93 -22.23 -2.80
CA GLN A 133 -6.91 -22.96 -3.59
C GLN A 133 -5.81 -23.55 -2.70
N LEU A 134 -5.68 -23.09 -1.46
CA LEU A 134 -4.68 -23.54 -0.48
C LEU A 134 -5.12 -24.76 0.35
N TYR A 135 -6.38 -25.18 0.23
CA TYR A 135 -7.00 -26.32 0.89
C TYR A 135 -7.63 -27.26 -0.13
#